data_AF-A0A7V2XST8-F1
#
_entry.id   AF-A0A7V2XST8-F1
#
_cell.length_a   1.000
_cell.length_b   1.000
_cell.length_c   1.000
_cell.angle_alpha   90.00
_cell.angle_beta   90.00
_cell.angle_gamma   90.00
#
_symmetry.space_group_name_H-M   'P 1'
#
loop_
_entity.id
_entity.type
_entity.pdbx_description
1 polymer ?
#
loop_
_entity_poly.entity_id
_entity_poly.type
_entity_poly.pdbx_seq_one_letter_code
_entity_poly.pdbx_strand_id
1 'polypeptide(L)'
;MDCEWVELLLVDHLDGACIDPLREKIDRHLAGCAACRAERDAMAGVDGALAGVVVPDPPDALADDVLRGALRPVAPALRRRDVRALAAAATLLASVSGLYSLFGDSVRAIVPDPRAVTELAESAARRGESIAGTVLEFARETLGLSGAAAP
;
A
#
# COMPACT_ATOMS: atom_id res chain seq x y z
N MET A 1 -27.08 19.60 3.59
CA MET A 1 -26.57 19.74 4.97
C MET A 1 -27.56 20.63 5.68
N ASP A 2 -27.98 20.22 6.86
CA ASP A 2 -28.91 21.01 7.70
C ASP A 2 -28.17 22.14 8.42
N CYS A 3 -28.93 23.02 9.09
CA CYS A 3 -28.37 24.17 9.80
C CYS A 3 -27.55 23.72 11.02
N GLU A 4 -28.03 22.73 11.78
CA GLU A 4 -27.37 22.24 13.00
C GLU A 4 -25.92 21.79 12.72
N TRP A 5 -25.70 21.03 11.64
CA TRP A 5 -24.34 20.64 11.23
C TRP A 5 -23.49 21.81 10.74
N VAL A 6 -24.10 22.80 10.09
CA VAL A 6 -23.36 23.97 9.61
C VAL A 6 -22.92 24.85 10.77
N GLU A 7 -23.80 25.12 11.73
CA GLU A 7 -23.52 25.88 12.96
C GLU A 7 -22.32 25.30 13.71
N LEU A 8 -22.27 23.98 13.86
CA LEU A 8 -21.13 23.28 14.50
C LEU A 8 -19.80 23.43 13.75
N LEU A 9 -19.85 23.71 12.44
CA LEU A 9 -18.67 23.75 11.56
C LEU A 9 -18.31 25.17 11.11
N LEU A 10 -19.03 26.20 11.56
CA LEU A 10 -18.77 27.59 11.14
C LEU A 10 -17.38 28.08 11.55
N VAL A 11 -16.91 27.71 12.75
CA VAL A 11 -15.58 28.10 13.24
C VAL A 11 -14.48 27.41 12.42
N ASP A 12 -14.58 26.08 12.22
CA ASP A 12 -13.63 25.34 11.39
C ASP A 12 -13.62 25.83 9.93
N HIS A 13 -14.75 26.34 9.43
CA HIS A 13 -14.85 26.96 8.12
C HIS A 13 -14.14 28.32 8.08
N LEU A 14 -14.35 29.16 9.10
CA LEU A 14 -13.70 30.45 9.26
C LEU A 14 -12.18 30.34 9.39
N ASP A 15 -11.70 29.37 10.17
CA ASP A 15 -10.29 29.10 10.40
C ASP A 15 -9.60 28.42 9.20
N GLY A 16 -10.38 28.05 8.17
CA GLY A 16 -9.87 27.32 7.01
C GLY A 16 -9.50 25.86 7.29
N ALA A 17 -9.84 25.33 8.46
CA ALA A 17 -9.54 23.97 8.92
C ALA A 17 -10.40 22.88 8.25
N CYS A 18 -11.49 23.25 7.57
CA CYS A 18 -12.32 22.32 6.80
C CYS A 18 -11.56 21.70 5.60
N ILE A 19 -11.73 20.38 5.40
CA ILE A 19 -11.33 19.71 4.14
C ILE A 19 -12.20 20.17 2.96
N ASP A 20 -11.66 20.15 1.74
CA ASP A 20 -12.34 20.72 0.55
C ASP A 20 -13.78 20.21 0.32
N PRO A 21 -14.08 18.89 0.40
CA PRO A 21 -15.45 18.41 0.18
C PRO A 21 -16.45 18.89 1.25
N LEU A 22 -15.95 19.21 2.45
CA LEU A 22 -16.75 19.73 3.55
C LEU A 22 -16.97 21.24 3.37
N ARG A 23 -15.92 21.97 3.00
CA ARG A 23 -15.97 23.40 2.70
C ARG A 23 -17.02 23.70 1.62
N GLU A 24 -17.00 22.98 0.50
CA GLU A 24 -17.98 23.16 -0.59
C GLU A 24 -19.43 22.92 -0.14
N LYS A 25 -19.66 21.98 0.78
CA LYS A 25 -21.01 21.71 1.30
C LYS A 25 -21.50 22.85 2.19
N ILE A 26 -20.61 23.39 3.02
CA ILE A 26 -20.89 24.56 3.87
C ILE A 26 -21.15 25.79 2.99
N ASP A 27 -20.28 26.08 2.02
CA ASP A 27 -20.43 27.21 1.10
C ASP A 27 -21.77 27.17 0.35
N ARG A 28 -22.18 25.98 -0.10
CA ARG A 28 -23.48 25.79 -0.77
C ARG A 28 -24.65 26.05 0.18
N HIS A 29 -24.55 25.63 1.44
CA HIS A 29 -25.57 25.94 2.45
C HIS A 29 -25.61 27.43 2.74
N LEU A 30 -24.45 28.06 2.94
CA LEU A 30 -24.32 29.50 3.15
C LEU A 30 -24.86 30.29 1.97
N ALA A 31 -24.80 29.81 0.73
CA ALA A 31 -25.46 30.48 -0.40
C ALA A 31 -27.00 30.51 -0.27
N GLY A 32 -27.60 29.49 0.36
CA GLY A 32 -29.05 29.34 0.51
C GLY A 32 -29.64 29.82 1.85
N CYS A 33 -28.86 29.86 2.93
CA CYS A 33 -29.35 30.11 4.27
C CYS A 33 -28.88 31.46 4.82
N ALA A 34 -29.80 32.41 5.01
CA ALA A 34 -29.49 33.73 5.55
C ALA A 34 -29.10 33.70 7.05
N ALA A 35 -29.69 32.79 7.83
CA ALA A 35 -29.40 32.67 9.26
C ALA A 35 -27.96 32.25 9.51
N CYS A 36 -27.52 31.15 8.90
CA CYS A 36 -26.15 30.66 9.05
C CYS A 36 -25.11 31.63 8.47
N ARG A 37 -25.45 32.41 7.42
CA ARG A 37 -24.59 33.50 6.94
C ARG A 37 -24.40 34.59 7.98
N ALA A 38 -25.50 35.08 8.57
CA ALA A 38 -25.46 36.13 9.57
C ALA A 38 -24.64 35.71 10.80
N GLU A 39 -24.77 34.46 11.22
CA GLU A 39 -24.00 33.91 12.33
C GLU A 39 -22.50 33.80 12.01
N ARG A 40 -22.16 33.28 10.82
CA ARG A 40 -20.77 33.22 10.34
C ARG A 40 -20.14 34.61 10.27
N ASP A 41 -20.89 35.61 9.80
CA ASP A 41 -20.40 36.98 9.70
C ASP A 41 -20.24 37.65 11.07
N ALA A 42 -21.11 37.33 12.04
CA ALA A 42 -20.96 37.77 13.42
C ALA A 42 -19.69 37.21 14.07
N MET A 43 -19.38 35.92 13.84
CA MET A 43 -18.14 35.29 14.29
C MET A 43 -16.91 35.93 13.61
N ALA A 44 -16.95 36.13 12.28
CA ALA A 44 -15.87 36.80 11.54
C ALA A 44 -15.60 38.24 12.02
N GLY A 45 -16.63 38.94 12.50
CA GLY A 45 -16.50 40.28 13.09
C GLY A 45 -15.65 40.30 14.37
N VAL A 46 -15.67 39.21 15.16
CA VAL A 46 -14.84 39.06 16.36
C VAL A 46 -13.36 38.91 16.00
N ASP A 47 -13.05 38.07 15.00
CA ASP A 47 -11.67 37.89 14.52
C ASP A 47 -11.10 39.19 13.94
N GLY A 48 -11.93 39.95 13.21
CA GLY A 48 -11.55 41.27 12.72
C GLY A 48 -11.21 42.26 13.84
N ALA A 49 -11.90 42.20 14.98
CA ALA A 49 -11.59 43.03 16.14
C ALA A 49 -10.29 42.60 16.84
N LEU A 50 -9.97 41.30 16.81
CA LEU A 50 -8.72 40.73 17.35
C LEU A 50 -7.51 40.96 16.43
N ALA A 51 -7.72 41.16 15.13
CA ALA A 51 -6.64 41.43 14.18
C ALA A 51 -5.85 42.72 14.50
N GLY A 52 -6.41 43.63 15.30
CA GLY A 52 -5.72 44.82 15.79
C GLY A 52 -4.84 44.60 17.02
N VAL A 53 -4.81 43.39 17.58
CA VAL A 53 -3.95 43.05 18.72
C VAL A 53 -2.51 42.94 18.24
N VAL A 54 -1.59 43.59 18.96
CA VAL A 54 -0.15 43.49 18.69
C VAL A 54 0.28 42.04 18.88
N VAL A 55 0.51 41.35 17.76
CA VAL A 55 1.16 40.04 17.75
C VAL A 55 2.65 40.28 17.97
N PRO A 56 3.28 39.65 18.98
CA PRO A 56 4.72 39.78 19.19
C PRO A 56 5.47 39.22 17.98
N ASP A 57 6.57 39.86 17.61
CA ASP A 57 7.44 39.33 16.56
C ASP A 57 7.91 37.92 16.96
N PRO A 58 7.83 36.95 16.03
CA PRO A 58 8.34 35.62 16.30
C PRO A 58 9.86 35.67 16.54
N PRO A 59 10.41 34.79 17.40
CA PRO A 59 11.85 34.73 17.61
C PRO A 59 12.56 34.35 16.30
N ASP A 60 13.75 34.92 16.05
CA ASP A 60 14.48 34.77 14.78
C ASP A 60 14.69 33.31 14.35
N ALA A 61 14.91 32.41 15.32
CA ALA A 61 15.12 30.98 15.07
C ALA A 61 13.86 30.22 14.64
N LEU A 62 12.67 30.78 14.82
CA LEU A 62 11.41 30.10 14.55
C LEU A 62 11.23 29.79 13.06
N ALA A 63 11.61 30.71 12.18
CA ALA A 63 11.51 30.51 10.74
C ALA A 63 12.37 29.31 10.29
N ASP A 64 13.61 29.25 10.77
CA ASP A 64 14.55 28.17 10.47
C ASP A 64 14.08 26.82 11.02
N ASP A 65 13.53 26.80 12.23
CA ASP A 65 13.04 25.57 12.86
C ASP A 65 11.76 25.04 12.19
N VAL A 66 10.84 25.91 11.77
CA VAL A 66 9.65 25.53 10.98
C VAL A 66 10.07 24.98 9.62
N LEU A 67 10.99 25.64 8.92
CA LEU A 67 11.51 25.15 7.64
C LEU A 67 12.18 23.79 7.80
N ARG A 68 13.02 23.62 8.83
CA ARG A 68 13.68 22.35 9.11
C ARG A 68 12.69 21.24 9.45
N GLY A 69 11.62 21.57 10.18
CA GLY A 69 10.53 20.65 10.52
C GLY A 69 9.71 20.25 9.29
N ALA A 70 9.30 21.21 8.47
CA ALA A 70 8.49 21.00 7.27
C ALA A 70 9.25 20.23 6.18
N LEU A 71 10.55 20.48 6.05
CA LEU A 71 11.43 19.79 5.10
C LEU A 71 11.94 18.44 5.62
N ARG A 72 11.64 18.07 6.86
CA ARG A 72 12.12 16.80 7.42
C ARG A 72 11.51 15.65 6.61
N PRO A 73 12.31 14.87 5.89
CA PRO A 73 11.77 13.75 5.13
C PRO A 73 11.13 12.79 6.13
N VAL A 74 9.85 12.47 5.90
CA VAL A 74 9.19 11.34 6.53
C VAL A 74 9.84 10.10 5.94
N ALA A 75 10.99 9.70 6.48
CA ALA A 75 11.63 8.46 6.08
C ALA A 75 10.62 7.34 6.36
N PRO A 76 10.25 6.53 5.35
CA PRO A 76 9.43 5.37 5.60
C PRO A 76 10.22 4.49 6.57
N ALA A 77 9.70 4.33 7.78
CA ALA A 77 10.24 3.36 8.71
C ALA A 77 9.94 1.97 8.16
N LEU A 78 10.82 1.47 7.27
CA LEU A 78 10.81 0.07 6.87
C LEU A 78 10.74 -0.75 8.16
N ARG A 79 9.66 -1.50 8.34
CA ARG A 79 9.50 -2.27 9.57
C ARG A 79 10.65 -3.26 9.60
N ARG A 80 11.25 -3.46 10.78
CA ARG A 80 12.31 -4.47 10.98
C ARG A 80 11.93 -5.86 10.47
N ARG A 81 10.63 -6.15 10.32
CA ARG A 81 10.09 -7.36 9.70
C ARG A 81 10.33 -7.42 8.19
N ASP A 82 10.15 -6.32 7.47
CA ASP A 82 10.31 -6.23 6.01
C ASP A 82 11.78 -6.43 5.62
N VAL A 83 12.70 -5.84 6.40
CA VAL A 83 14.15 -6.01 6.22
C VAL A 83 14.56 -7.48 6.46
N ARG A 84 13.99 -8.14 7.47
CA ARG A 84 14.26 -9.57 7.75
C ARG A 84 13.68 -10.49 6.67
N ALA A 85 12.50 -10.17 6.15
CA ALA A 85 11.87 -10.93 5.07
C ALA A 85 12.70 -10.86 3.78
N LEU A 86 13.18 -9.66 3.41
CA LEU A 86 14.07 -9.48 2.26
C LEU A 86 15.39 -10.24 2.41
N ALA A 87 16.01 -10.17 3.60
CA ALA A 87 17.23 -10.93 3.88
C ALA A 87 17.01 -12.44 3.77
N ALA A 88 15.91 -12.97 4.31
CA ALA A 88 15.58 -14.39 4.22
C ALA A 88 15.35 -14.85 2.77
N ALA A 89 14.64 -14.05 1.97
CA ALA A 89 14.40 -14.34 0.56
C ALA A 89 15.71 -14.38 -0.25
N ALA A 90 16.62 -13.43 0.00
CA ALA A 90 17.93 -13.42 -0.64
C ALA A 90 18.76 -14.67 -0.30
N THR A 91 18.72 -15.12 0.96
CA THR A 91 19.41 -16.35 1.39
C THR A 91 18.85 -17.60 0.73
N LEU A 92 17.52 -17.70 0.57
CA LEU A 92 16.90 -18.83 -0.11
C LEU A 92 17.29 -18.90 -1.60
N LEU A 93 17.27 -17.75 -2.29
CA LEU A 93 17.69 -17.69 -3.70
C LEU A 93 19.17 -18.04 -3.87
N ALA A 94 20.04 -17.56 -2.99
CA ALA A 94 21.46 -17.91 -2.99
C ALA A 94 21.68 -19.41 -2.71
N SER A 95 20.90 -19.98 -1.78
CA SER A 95 20.96 -21.41 -1.45
C SER A 95 20.50 -22.29 -2.62
N VAL A 96 19.41 -21.93 -3.30
CA VAL A 96 18.90 -22.66 -4.47
C VAL A 96 19.88 -22.56 -5.64
N SER A 97 20.42 -21.37 -5.91
CA SER A 97 21.41 -21.15 -6.97
C SER A 97 22.73 -21.90 -6.69
N GLY A 98 23.18 -21.91 -5.44
CA GLY A 98 24.36 -22.66 -5.01
C GLY A 98 24.16 -24.17 -5.12
N LEU A 99 23.00 -24.67 -4.69
CA LEU A 99 22.63 -26.09 -4.82
C LEU A 99 22.57 -26.51 -6.30
N TYR A 100 21.99 -25.67 -7.16
CA TYR A 100 21.95 -25.92 -8.60
C TYR A 100 23.36 -25.94 -9.22
N SER A 101 24.26 -25.08 -8.76
CA SER A 101 25.65 -25.02 -9.26
C SER A 101 26.50 -26.20 -8.80
N LEU A 102 26.28 -26.70 -7.56
CA LEU A 102 27.01 -27.83 -6.99
C LEU A 102 26.51 -29.19 -7.48
N PHE A 103 25.20 -29.32 -7.73
CA PHE A 103 24.57 -30.60 -8.11
C PHE A 103 24.09 -30.63 -9.58
N GLY A 104 24.36 -29.58 -10.36
CA GLY A 104 23.84 -29.41 -11.72
C GLY A 104 24.17 -30.54 -12.70
N ASP A 105 25.36 -31.15 -12.60
CA ASP A 105 25.74 -32.29 -13.45
C ASP A 105 25.02 -33.59 -13.07
N SER A 106 24.74 -33.81 -11.78
CA SER A 106 23.95 -34.97 -11.33
C SER A 106 22.44 -34.78 -11.56
N VAL A 107 21.95 -33.53 -11.48
CA VAL A 107 20.54 -33.20 -11.74
C VAL A 107 20.22 -33.26 -13.23
N ARG A 108 21.14 -32.87 -14.13
CA ARG A 108 20.98 -33.03 -15.58
C ARG A 108 20.83 -34.49 -16.04
N ALA A 109 21.37 -35.44 -15.28
CA ALA A 109 21.21 -36.87 -15.58
C ALA A 109 19.83 -37.41 -15.19
N ILE A 110 19.09 -36.71 -14.33
CA ILE A 110 17.78 -37.11 -13.79
C ILE A 110 16.65 -36.27 -14.40
N VAL A 111 16.93 -35.02 -14.79
CA VAL A 111 15.94 -34.16 -15.45
C VAL A 111 15.73 -34.65 -16.88
N PRO A 112 14.51 -35.04 -17.27
CA PRO A 112 14.22 -35.43 -18.64
C PRO A 112 14.55 -34.28 -19.59
N ASP A 113 14.98 -34.61 -20.82
CA ASP A 113 15.19 -33.62 -21.89
C ASP A 113 13.98 -32.66 -21.90
N PRO A 114 14.17 -31.34 -21.77
CA PRO A 114 13.06 -30.39 -21.74
C PRO A 114 12.12 -30.54 -22.94
N ARG A 115 12.62 -31.09 -24.07
CA ARG A 115 11.80 -31.45 -25.23
C ARG A 115 10.81 -32.58 -24.97
N ALA A 116 11.24 -33.61 -24.23
CA ALA A 116 10.37 -34.73 -23.85
C ALA A 116 9.23 -34.28 -22.93
N VAL A 117 9.49 -33.32 -22.04
CA VAL A 117 8.47 -32.74 -21.15
C VAL A 117 7.44 -31.94 -21.95
N THR A 118 7.87 -31.17 -22.95
CA THR A 118 6.95 -30.41 -23.81
C THR A 118 6.11 -31.31 -24.71
N GLU A 119 6.69 -32.38 -25.27
CA GLU A 119 5.95 -33.34 -26.10
C GLU A 119 4.90 -34.12 -25.30
N LEU A 120 5.23 -34.50 -24.07
CA LEU A 120 4.30 -35.18 -23.17
C LEU A 120 3.14 -34.26 -22.77
N ALA A 121 3.43 -33.00 -22.43
CA ALA A 121 2.43 -31.99 -22.09
C ALA A 121 1.47 -31.70 -23.26
N GLU A 122 1.98 -31.61 -24.49
CA GLU A 122 1.14 -31.46 -25.68
C GLU A 122 0.29 -32.70 -25.97
N SER A 123 0.84 -33.90 -25.75
CA SER A 123 0.11 -35.16 -25.96
C SER A 123 -1.04 -35.36 -24.96
N ALA A 124 -0.88 -34.88 -23.72
CA ALA A 124 -1.90 -34.88 -22.68
C ALA A 124 -2.99 -33.84 -22.96
N ALA A 125 -2.60 -32.65 -23.42
CA ALA A 125 -3.54 -31.60 -23.83
C ALA A 125 -4.44 -32.05 -25.00
N ARG A 126 -3.90 -32.80 -25.98
CA ARG A 126 -4.69 -33.36 -27.10
C ARG A 126 -5.68 -34.44 -26.68
N ARG A 127 -5.42 -35.16 -25.58
CA ARG A 127 -6.32 -36.20 -25.03
C ARG A 127 -7.35 -35.66 -24.03
N GLY A 128 -7.29 -34.37 -23.68
CA GLY A 128 -8.21 -33.75 -22.73
C GLY A 128 -7.95 -34.16 -21.27
N GLU A 129 -6.76 -34.66 -20.97
CA GLU A 129 -6.38 -35.09 -19.62
C GLU A 129 -5.71 -33.94 -18.85
N SER A 130 -5.95 -33.89 -17.54
CA SER A 130 -5.33 -32.87 -16.67
C SER A 130 -3.82 -33.08 -16.62
N ILE A 131 -3.06 -32.03 -16.97
CA ILE A 131 -1.58 -31.99 -16.96
C ILE A 131 -1.03 -32.47 -15.61
N ALA A 132 -1.72 -32.19 -14.50
CA ALA A 132 -1.32 -32.64 -13.17
C ALA A 132 -1.31 -34.17 -13.02
N GLY A 133 -2.25 -34.87 -13.66
CA GLY A 133 -2.35 -36.34 -13.61
C GLY A 133 -1.22 -37.01 -14.41
N THR A 134 -0.95 -36.52 -15.62
CA THR A 134 0.11 -37.07 -16.47
C THR A 134 1.51 -36.82 -15.91
N VAL A 135 1.74 -35.66 -15.30
CA VAL A 135 3.00 -35.33 -14.62
C VAL A 135 3.20 -36.22 -13.38
N LEU A 136 2.14 -36.51 -12.63
CA LEU A 136 2.19 -37.43 -11.49
C LEU A 136 2.46 -38.88 -11.91
N GLU A 137 1.87 -39.34 -13.01
CA GLU A 137 2.07 -40.71 -13.50
C GLU A 137 3.48 -40.90 -14.06
N PHE A 138 3.95 -39.95 -14.86
CA PHE A 138 5.33 -39.94 -15.36
C PHE A 138 6.33 -39.90 -14.20
N ALA A 139 6.15 -38.99 -13.23
CA ALA A 139 7.01 -38.92 -12.05
C ALA A 139 7.05 -40.24 -11.27
N ARG A 140 5.93 -40.97 -11.21
CA ARG A 140 5.85 -42.26 -10.53
C ARG A 140 6.61 -43.36 -11.29
N GLU A 141 6.54 -43.36 -12.61
CA GLU A 141 7.22 -44.32 -13.49
C GLU A 141 8.73 -44.06 -13.61
N THR A 142 9.15 -42.80 -13.80
CA THR A 142 10.58 -42.46 -13.96
C THR A 142 11.35 -42.48 -12.64
N LEU A 143 10.71 -42.10 -11.53
CA LEU A 143 11.36 -42.07 -10.21
C LEU A 143 11.19 -43.39 -9.44
N GLY A 144 10.54 -44.40 -10.02
CA GLY A 144 10.38 -45.71 -9.41
C GLY A 144 9.64 -45.70 -8.07
N LEU A 145 8.74 -44.73 -7.86
CA LEU A 145 7.96 -44.59 -6.62
C LEU A 145 6.83 -45.62 -6.58
N SER A 146 7.20 -46.89 -6.44
CA SER A 146 6.27 -47.97 -6.10
C SER A 146 5.94 -47.91 -4.61
N GLY A 147 4.69 -47.54 -4.31
CA GLY A 147 4.06 -47.90 -3.04
C GLY A 147 4.10 -46.83 -1.94
N ALA A 148 3.16 -45.89 -2.03
CA ALA A 148 2.44 -45.45 -0.83
C ALA A 148 1.00 -45.20 -1.26
N ALA A 149 0.14 -46.19 -1.02
CA ALA A 149 -1.30 -46.00 -1.02
C ALA A 149 -1.63 -44.95 0.06
N ALA A 150 -2.32 -43.89 -0.34
CA ALA A 150 -3.03 -43.02 0.59
C ALA A 150 -4.29 -43.74 1.09
N PRO A 151 -4.74 -43.48 2.34
CA PRO A 151 -5.83 -44.22 2.99
C PRO A 151 -7.19 -44.06 2.29
#